data_AF-A0A1V5X2N8-F1
#
_entry.id   AF-A0A1V5X2N8-F1
#
_cell.length_a   1.000
_cell.length_b   1.000
_cell.length_c   1.000
_cell.angle_alpha   90.00
_cell.angle_beta   90.00
_cell.angle_gamma   90.00
#
_symmetry.space_group_name_H-M   'P 1'
#
loop_
_entity.id
_entity.type
_entity.pdbx_description
1 polymer ?
#
loop_
_entity_poly.entity_id
_entity_poly.type
_entity_poly.pdbx_seq_one_letter_code
_entity_poly.pdbx_strand_id
1 'polypeptide(L)'
;MPSVTKSTDVSCTLAGLPEALSKAAEPQAQRSYRRAVVVAGKTVDWATLLRRVFDVDSLQCPRCGGRLRVIASITEAHAPAPQPGFDPVLFVA
;
A
#
# COMPACT_ATOMS: atom_id res chain seq x y z
N MET A 1 -19.27 -19.04 45.13
CA MET A 1 -18.85 -19.65 43.85
C MET A 1 -19.13 -18.64 42.74
N PRO A 2 -18.12 -17.98 42.14
CA PRO A 2 -18.38 -16.94 41.14
C PRO A 2 -18.64 -17.52 39.73
N SER A 3 -19.64 -16.89 39.10
CA SER A 3 -20.16 -16.90 37.73
C SER A 3 -19.37 -17.58 36.60
N VAL A 4 -20.08 -18.42 35.84
CA VAL A 4 -19.74 -18.81 34.47
C VAL A 4 -20.11 -17.65 33.52
N THR A 5 -19.12 -16.90 33.04
CA THR A 5 -19.29 -15.98 31.90
C THR A 5 -19.15 -16.77 30.59
N LYS A 6 -20.23 -16.82 29.80
CA LYS A 6 -20.26 -17.43 28.47
C LYS A 6 -19.43 -16.56 27.52
N SER A 7 -18.14 -16.88 27.37
CA SER A 7 -17.27 -16.25 26.38
C SER A 7 -17.79 -16.58 24.98
N THR A 8 -18.32 -15.59 24.28
CA THR A 8 -18.64 -15.73 22.86
C THR A 8 -17.33 -15.63 22.10
N ASP A 9 -16.84 -16.78 21.62
CA ASP A 9 -15.66 -16.86 20.77
C ASP A 9 -15.93 -16.18 19.41
N VAL A 10 -15.31 -15.02 19.21
CA VAL A 10 -15.39 -14.23 17.97
C VAL A 10 -14.69 -14.95 16.81
N SER A 11 -13.87 -15.96 17.10
CA SER A 11 -13.08 -16.73 16.13
C SER A 11 -13.97 -17.50 15.15
N CYS A 12 -15.13 -18.02 15.59
CA CYS A 12 -16.09 -18.69 14.71
C CYS A 12 -16.77 -17.77 13.68
N THR A 13 -16.83 -16.45 13.92
CA THR A 13 -17.44 -15.50 12.98
C THR A 13 -16.53 -15.22 11.77
N LEU A 14 -15.21 -15.41 11.92
CA LEU A 14 -14.24 -15.16 10.86
C LEU A 14 -14.04 -16.35 9.92
N ALA A 15 -14.32 -17.58 10.37
CA ALA A 15 -14.07 -18.79 9.59
C ALA A 15 -15.08 -19.03 8.43
N GLY A 16 -16.18 -18.27 8.37
CA GLY A 16 -17.27 -18.48 7.42
C GLY A 16 -17.45 -17.37 6.38
N LEU A 17 -16.52 -16.42 6.25
CA LEU A 17 -16.61 -15.42 5.19
C LEU A 17 -16.33 -16.11 3.84
N PRO A 18 -17.27 -16.15 2.89
CA PRO A 18 -17.01 -16.75 1.59
C PRO A 18 -15.85 -16.01 0.93
N GLU A 19 -14.89 -16.78 0.38
CA GLU A 19 -13.76 -16.31 -0.43
C GLU A 19 -14.19 -15.36 -1.58
N ALA A 20 -15.48 -15.35 -1.92
CA ALA A 20 -16.09 -14.42 -2.86
C ALA A 20 -16.20 -12.97 -2.34
N LEU A 21 -16.39 -12.74 -1.03
CA LEU A 21 -16.43 -11.39 -0.44
C LEU A 21 -15.02 -10.77 -0.36
N SER A 22 -13.99 -11.58 -0.12
CA SER A 22 -12.60 -11.12 -0.15
C SER A 22 -12.10 -10.82 -1.56
N LYS A 23 -12.65 -11.49 -2.59
CA LYS A 23 -12.34 -11.23 -4.01
C LYS A 23 -13.15 -10.11 -4.64
N ALA A 24 -14.37 -9.85 -4.18
CA ALA A 24 -15.31 -8.92 -4.82
C ALA A 24 -15.34 -7.52 -4.18
N ALA A 25 -14.85 -7.36 -2.95
CA ALA A 25 -14.90 -6.07 -2.27
C ALA A 25 -13.63 -5.26 -2.51
N GLU A 26 -13.42 -4.77 -3.73
CA GLU A 26 -12.71 -3.50 -3.83
C GLU A 26 -13.58 -2.48 -3.09
N PRO A 27 -13.12 -1.88 -1.97
CA PRO A 27 -13.93 -0.97 -1.17
C PRO A 27 -14.64 0.02 -2.07
N GLN A 28 -15.96 0.18 -1.90
CA GLN A 28 -16.75 1.18 -2.64
C GLN A 28 -16.06 2.56 -2.61
N ALA A 29 -15.35 2.85 -1.51
CA ALA A 29 -14.48 4.01 -1.32
C ALA A 29 -13.30 4.11 -2.31
N GLN A 30 -12.62 3.00 -2.63
CA GLN A 30 -11.53 3.00 -3.62
C GLN A 30 -12.07 3.27 -5.03
N ARG A 31 -13.21 2.66 -5.38
CA ARG A 31 -13.85 2.84 -6.68
C ARG A 31 -14.39 4.26 -6.87
N SER A 32 -14.97 4.85 -5.82
CA SER A 32 -15.46 6.24 -5.83
C SER A 32 -14.30 7.23 -5.89
N TYR A 33 -13.23 7.00 -5.14
CA TYR A 33 -12.00 7.80 -5.21
C TYR A 33 -11.40 7.78 -6.62
N ARG A 34 -11.26 6.60 -7.23
CA ARG A 34 -10.73 6.46 -8.59
C ARG A 34 -11.58 7.22 -9.62
N ARG A 35 -12.91 7.14 -9.53
CA ARG A 35 -13.83 7.93 -10.37
C ARG A 35 -13.68 9.43 -10.13
N ALA A 36 -13.58 9.86 -8.88
CA ALA A 36 -13.38 11.27 -8.55
C ALA A 36 -12.06 11.82 -9.13
N VAL A 37 -10.97 11.03 -9.06
CA VAL A 37 -9.68 11.38 -9.67
C VAL A 37 -9.78 11.50 -11.20
N VAL A 38 -10.50 10.59 -11.85
CA VAL A 38 -10.73 10.63 -13.31
C VAL A 38 -11.59 11.84 -13.70
N VAL A 39 -12.67 12.12 -12.96
CA VAL A 39 -13.56 13.27 -13.20
C VAL A 39 -12.87 14.61 -12.92
N ALA A 40 -12.00 14.67 -11.91
CA ALA A 40 -11.22 15.86 -11.58
C ALA A 40 -10.13 16.19 -12.63
N GLY A 41 -9.88 15.29 -13.59
CA GLY A 41 -9.10 15.58 -14.80
C GLY A 41 -7.63 15.92 -14.59
N LYS A 42 -7.08 15.74 -13.38
CA LYS A 42 -5.68 16.03 -13.07
C LYS A 42 -5.08 14.89 -12.27
N THR A 43 -4.73 13.80 -12.95
CA THR A 43 -3.74 12.88 -12.41
C THR A 43 -2.42 13.64 -12.32
N VAL A 44 -1.96 13.87 -11.09
CA VAL A 44 -0.65 14.48 -10.86
C VAL A 44 0.40 13.38 -11.02
N ASP A 45 1.47 13.67 -11.75
CA ASP A 45 2.57 12.73 -11.92
C ASP A 45 3.29 12.49 -10.58
N TRP A 46 3.77 11.26 -10.38
CA TRP A 46 4.43 10.86 -9.14
C TRP A 46 5.69 11.67 -8.85
N ALA A 47 6.47 12.06 -9.87
CA ALA A 47 7.66 12.90 -9.69
C ALA A 47 7.28 14.30 -9.19
N THR A 48 6.20 14.88 -9.73
CA THR A 48 5.66 16.17 -9.25
C THR A 48 5.23 16.08 -7.79
N LEU A 49 4.60 14.98 -7.37
CA LEU A 49 4.21 14.80 -5.96
C LEU A 49 5.42 14.69 -5.04
N LEU A 50 6.39 13.85 -5.40
CA LEU A 50 7.62 13.68 -4.63
C LEU A 50 8.39 14.99 -4.47
N ARG A 51 8.43 15.80 -5.53
CA ARG A 51 9.08 17.11 -5.48
C ARG A 51 8.36 18.09 -4.56
N ARG A 52 7.03 18.06 -4.50
CA ARG A 52 6.26 18.95 -3.61
C ARG A 52 6.43 18.61 -2.13
N VAL A 53 6.48 17.31 -1.81
CA VAL A 53 6.47 16.83 -0.42
C VAL A 53 7.88 16.70 0.15
N PHE A 54 8.81 16.20 -0.67
CA PHE A 54 10.15 15.82 -0.23
C PHE A 54 11.27 16.61 -0.93
N ASP A 55 10.95 17.51 -1.87
CA ASP A 55 11.92 18.20 -2.73
C ASP A 55 12.83 17.24 -3.53
N VAL A 56 12.32 16.05 -3.87
CA VAL A 56 13.02 15.03 -4.66
C VAL A 56 12.40 14.88 -6.06
N ASP A 57 13.22 14.94 -7.11
CA ASP A 57 12.82 14.64 -8.49
C ASP A 57 13.39 13.29 -8.95
N SER A 58 12.56 12.23 -8.91
CA SER A 58 12.96 10.87 -9.28
C SER A 58 13.23 10.68 -10.77
N LEU A 59 12.82 11.64 -11.62
CA LEU A 59 13.06 11.62 -13.06
C LEU A 59 14.26 12.48 -13.45
N GLN A 60 14.98 13.08 -12.50
CA GLN A 60 16.22 13.80 -12.81
C GLN A 60 17.44 12.86 -12.67
N CYS A 61 18.26 12.79 -13.72
CA CYS A 61 19.50 12.05 -13.67
C CYS A 61 20.50 12.72 -12.72
N PRO A 62 21.00 12.03 -11.68
CA PRO A 62 21.94 12.63 -10.74
C PRO A 62 23.33 12.90 -11.35
N ARG A 63 23.65 12.29 -12.50
CA ARG A 63 24.94 12.49 -13.17
C ARG A 63 24.97 13.67 -14.14
N CYS A 64 23.89 13.86 -14.89
CA CYS A 64 23.86 14.84 -15.99
C CYS A 64 22.69 15.83 -15.92
N GLY A 65 21.77 15.70 -14.95
CA GLY A 65 20.60 16.55 -14.81
C GLY A 65 19.50 16.33 -15.87
N GLY A 66 19.71 15.43 -16.84
CA GLY A 66 18.71 15.11 -17.87
C GLY A 66 17.47 14.40 -17.32
N ARG A 67 16.37 14.42 -18.09
CA ARG A 67 15.12 13.73 -17.74
C ARG A 67 15.23 12.23 -18.06
N LEU A 68 15.08 11.40 -17.04
CA LEU A 68 14.92 9.95 -17.14
C LEU A 68 13.47 9.60 -17.53
N ARG A 69 13.29 8.39 -18.07
CA ARG A 69 11.97 7.81 -18.39
C ARG A 69 11.81 6.47 -17.68
N VAL A 70 10.59 6.17 -17.22
CA VAL A 70 10.27 4.86 -16.68
C VAL A 70 10.25 3.84 -17.82
N ILE A 71 10.98 2.74 -17.66
CA ILE A 71 11.08 1.68 -18.69
C ILE A 71 10.40 0.37 -18.26
N ALA A 72 10.36 0.07 -16.96
CA ALA A 72 9.72 -1.12 -16.42
C ALA A 72 9.44 -0.95 -14.92
N SER A 73 8.47 -1.70 -14.40
CA SER A 73 8.24 -1.90 -12.97
C SER A 73 8.71 -3.30 -12.58
N ILE A 74 9.55 -3.40 -11.55
CA ILE A 74 9.99 -4.68 -11.01
C ILE A 74 8.96 -5.13 -9.97
N THR A 75 8.25 -6.22 -10.24
CA THR A 75 7.18 -6.74 -9.37
C THR A 75 7.61 -7.95 -8.55
N GLU A 76 8.75 -8.56 -8.88
CA GLU A 76 9.29 -9.69 -8.14
C GLU A 76 9.84 -9.25 -6.78
N ALA A 77 9.34 -9.87 -5.71
CA ALA A 77 9.87 -9.69 -4.37
C ALA A 77 11.16 -10.50 -4.22
N HIS A 78 12.29 -9.91 -4.59
CA HIS A 78 13.58 -10.43 -4.14
C HIS A 78 13.80 -10.00 -2.69
N ALA A 79 13.39 -10.86 -1.76
CA ALA A 79 13.75 -10.67 -0.36
C ALA A 79 15.29 -10.72 -0.25
N PRO A 80 15.97 -9.61 0.14
CA PRO A 80 17.39 -9.70 0.42
C PRO A 80 17.61 -10.75 1.52
N ALA A 81 18.70 -11.50 1.43
CA ALA A 81 19.07 -12.43 2.49
C ALA A 81 19.06 -11.69 3.84
N PRO A 82 18.56 -12.32 4.93
CA PRO A 82 18.43 -11.66 6.22
C PRO A 82 19.79 -11.13 6.67
N GLN A 83 19.92 -9.81 6.71
CA GLN A 83 21.11 -9.14 7.23
C GLN A 83 21.00 -9.10 8.76
N PRO A 84 22.02 -9.53 9.52
CA PRO A 84 21.98 -9.41 10.97
C PRO A 84 21.86 -7.93 11.37
N GLY A 85 20.75 -7.57 12.03
CA GLY A 85 20.51 -6.21 12.57
C GLY A 85 19.43 -5.39 11.88
N PHE A 86 18.77 -5.86 10.82
CA PHE A 86 17.60 -5.19 10.24
C PHE A 86 16.32 -5.79 10.83
N ASP A 87 15.83 -5.22 11.93
CA ASP A 87 14.57 -5.62 12.55
C ASP A 87 13.39 -4.84 11.91
N PRO A 88 12.56 -5.48 11.06
CA PRO A 88 11.50 -4.78 10.33
C PRO A 88 10.36 -4.29 11.23
N VAL A 89 10.31 -4.72 12.49
CA VAL A 89 9.23 -4.37 13.43
C VAL A 89 9.51 -3.04 14.16
N LEU A 90 10.73 -2.50 14.04
CA LEU A 90 11.15 -1.25 14.70
C LEU A 90 10.82 0.03 13.92
N PHE A 91 10.30 -0.08 12.69
CA PHE A 91 10.07 1.06 11.78
C PHE A 91 8.60 1.49 11.65
N VAL A 92 7.66 0.85 12.35
CA VAL A 92 6.28 1.34 12.53
C VAL A 92 6.17 1.93 13.93
N ALA A 93 6.52 3.21 14.06
CA ALA A 93 6.29 4.03 15.25
C ALA A 93 5.48 5.27 14.86
#